data_AF-A0A510DZ97-F1
#
_entry.id   AF-A0A510DZ97-F1
#
_cell.length_a   1.000
_cell.length_b   1.000
_cell.length_c   1.000
_cell.angle_alpha   90.00
_cell.angle_beta   90.00
_cell.angle_gamma   90.00
#
_symmetry.space_group_name_H-M   'P 1'
#
loop_
_entity.id
_entity.type
_entity.pdbx_description
1 polymer ?
#
loop_
_entity_poly.entity_id
_entity_poly.type
_entity_poly.pdbx_seq_one_letter_code
_entity_poly.pdbx_strand_id
1 'polypeptide(L)'
;MELQGEEKIKDDTKLIEFLSKKENLICCIPGVVEKDGDKFLSKTKVGFISLELKGEIKDFQVDGNKFINVIEIQGAGMEITVKTTLEVEKMILKWKVEYQAEGGLAQSFKKIIDSQAEKVAKDIINCSLQKSGALS
;
A
#
# COMPACT_ATOMS: atom_id res chain seq x y z
N MET A 1 -4.40 5.45 12.52
CA MET A 1 -3.28 4.64 13.07
C MET A 1 -2.07 4.86 12.19
N GLU A 2 -0.87 4.67 12.73
CA GLU A 2 0.37 4.96 12.03
C GLU A 2 1.33 3.77 12.14
N LEU A 3 2.00 3.45 11.03
CA LEU A 3 3.06 2.46 10.91
C LEU A 3 4.23 3.09 10.19
N GLN A 4 5.45 2.72 10.56
CA GLN A 4 6.65 3.23 9.91
C GLN A 4 7.79 2.21 9.96
N GLY A 5 8.73 2.34 9.05
CA GLY A 5 9.93 1.52 9.01
C GLY A 5 10.94 1.99 7.99
N GLU A 6 12.04 1.26 7.90
CA GLU A 6 13.15 1.53 7.01
C GLU A 6 13.67 0.24 6.40
N GLU A 7 14.02 0.28 5.12
CA GLU A 7 14.59 -0.86 4.39
C GLU A 7 15.91 -0.44 3.73
N LYS A 8 16.94 -1.28 3.86
CA LYS A 8 18.21 -1.07 3.15
C LYS A 8 18.05 -1.50 1.70
N ILE A 9 18.56 -0.69 0.79
CA ILE A 9 18.54 -0.95 -0.65
C ILE A 9 19.96 -0.83 -1.23
N LYS A 10 20.14 -1.25 -2.47
CA LYS A 10 21.41 -1.21 -3.19
C LYS A 10 21.42 -0.26 -4.38
N ASP A 11 20.24 0.12 -4.86
CA ASP A 11 20.08 0.97 -6.04
C ASP A 11 18.88 1.92 -5.87
N ASP A 12 19.18 3.14 -5.43
CA ASP A 12 18.20 4.22 -5.25
C ASP A 12 17.54 4.60 -6.58
N THR A 13 18.28 4.56 -7.68
CA THR A 13 17.80 5.04 -8.99
C THR A 13 16.69 4.14 -9.51
N LYS A 14 16.91 2.83 -9.47
CA LYS A 14 15.89 1.85 -9.88
C LYS A 14 14.65 1.89 -9.00
N LEU A 15 14.84 2.05 -7.69
CA LEU A 15 13.71 2.15 -6.78
C LEU A 15 12.88 3.41 -7.05
N ILE A 16 13.53 4.57 -7.21
CA ILE A 16 12.87 5.84 -7.52
C ILE A 16 12.10 5.73 -8.83
N GLU A 17 12.71 5.16 -9.88
CA GLU A 17 12.03 4.97 -11.18
C GLU A 17 10.79 4.08 -11.05
N PHE A 18 10.87 3.04 -10.23
CA PHE A 18 9.75 2.13 -9.98
C PHE A 18 8.63 2.81 -9.17
N LEU A 19 8.97 3.49 -8.08
CA LEU A 19 8.01 4.16 -7.18
C LEU A 19 7.35 5.38 -7.82
N SER A 20 7.96 5.96 -8.87
CA SER A 20 7.40 7.10 -9.61
C SER A 20 6.19 6.76 -10.48
N LYS A 21 5.84 5.47 -10.64
CA LYS A 21 4.79 5.02 -11.56
C LYS A 21 3.60 4.46 -10.77
N LYS A 22 2.42 5.05 -10.94
CA LYS A 22 1.20 4.66 -10.22
C LYS A 22 0.81 3.20 -10.50
N GLU A 23 1.03 2.72 -11.72
CA GLU A 23 0.71 1.35 -12.12
C GLU A 23 1.52 0.32 -11.32
N ASN A 24 2.74 0.67 -10.93
CA ASN A 24 3.61 -0.19 -10.13
C ASN A 24 3.08 -0.37 -8.70
N LEU A 25 2.49 0.69 -8.12
CA LEU A 25 1.80 0.60 -6.83
C LEU A 25 0.67 -0.41 -6.90
N ILE A 26 -0.25 -0.30 -7.87
CA ILE A 26 -1.37 -1.23 -8.04
C ILE A 26 -0.87 -2.67 -8.22
N CYS A 27 0.20 -2.86 -9.00
CA CYS A 27 0.81 -4.17 -9.24
C CYS A 27 1.41 -4.85 -7.99
N CYS A 28 1.57 -4.12 -6.89
CA CYS A 28 2.07 -4.63 -5.63
C CYS A 28 0.99 -4.74 -4.54
N ILE A 29 -0.24 -4.28 -4.79
CA ILE A 29 -1.36 -4.46 -3.86
C ILE A 29 -1.76 -5.94 -3.84
N PRO A 30 -1.74 -6.62 -2.68
CA PRO A 30 -2.11 -8.02 -2.59
C PRO A 30 -3.56 -8.28 -3.01
N GLY A 31 -3.77 -9.40 -3.71
CA GLY A 31 -5.11 -9.89 -4.03
C GLY A 31 -5.84 -9.13 -5.15
N VAL A 32 -5.20 -8.16 -5.83
CA VAL A 32 -5.80 -7.49 -6.99
C VAL A 32 -6.12 -8.51 -8.09
N VAL A 33 -7.38 -8.57 -8.49
CA VAL A 33 -7.89 -9.46 -9.54
C VAL A 33 -8.35 -8.69 -10.78
N GLU A 34 -8.74 -7.44 -10.63
CA GLU A 34 -9.18 -6.56 -11.71
C GLU A 34 -8.66 -5.14 -11.48
N LYS A 35 -8.37 -4.41 -12.56
CA LYS A 35 -7.95 -3.01 -12.52
C LYS A 35 -8.60 -2.23 -13.66
N ASP A 36 -8.98 -0.99 -13.37
CA ASP A 36 -9.51 -0.02 -14.34
C ASP A 36 -9.04 1.38 -13.96
N GLY A 37 -7.99 1.86 -14.64
CA GLY A 37 -7.30 3.10 -14.29
C GLY A 37 -6.81 3.11 -12.84
N ASP A 38 -7.29 4.06 -12.05
CA ASP A 38 -6.96 4.23 -10.64
C ASP A 38 -7.76 3.30 -9.70
N LYS A 39 -8.73 2.57 -10.24
CA LYS A 39 -9.61 1.66 -9.50
C LYS A 39 -9.13 0.22 -9.61
N PHE A 40 -9.30 -0.54 -8.53
CA PHE A 40 -8.97 -1.95 -8.50
C PHE A 40 -9.96 -2.75 -7.64
N LEU A 41 -10.12 -4.02 -7.99
CA LEU A 41 -10.84 -5.00 -7.18
C LEU A 41 -9.81 -5.94 -6.56
N SER A 42 -9.81 -6.05 -5.24
CA SER A 42 -8.99 -7.01 -4.51
C SER A 42 -9.86 -8.05 -3.81
N LYS A 43 -9.48 -9.31 -3.94
CA LYS A 43 -10.07 -10.44 -3.20
C LYS A 43 -9.06 -10.93 -2.19
N THR A 44 -9.41 -10.79 -0.91
CA THR A 44 -8.54 -11.23 0.19
C THR A 44 -9.25 -12.23 1.08
N LYS A 45 -8.49 -13.13 1.70
CA LYS A 45 -8.99 -14.08 2.69
C LYS A 45 -8.48 -13.70 4.07
N VAL A 46 -9.39 -13.54 5.01
CA VAL A 46 -9.08 -13.35 6.42
C VAL A 46 -9.71 -14.51 7.20
N GLY A 47 -8.87 -15.47 7.60
CA GLY A 47 -9.35 -16.74 8.14
C GLY A 47 -10.21 -17.48 7.10
N PHE A 48 -11.46 -17.81 7.48
CA PHE A 48 -12.43 -18.45 6.59
C PHE A 48 -13.27 -17.46 5.77
N ILE A 49 -13.12 -16.15 5.98
CA ILE A 49 -13.93 -15.12 5.34
C ILE A 49 -13.20 -14.63 4.08
N SER A 50 -13.88 -14.72 2.94
CA SER A 50 -13.46 -14.06 1.70
C SER A 50 -14.08 -12.66 1.65
N LEU A 51 -13.24 -11.64 1.54
CA LEU A 51 -13.65 -10.25 1.40
C LEU A 51 -13.33 -9.77 -0.01
N GLU A 52 -14.29 -9.08 -0.61
CA GLU A 52 -14.10 -8.33 -1.83
C GLU A 52 -14.01 -6.85 -1.46
N LEU A 53 -12.90 -6.23 -1.86
CA LEU A 53 -12.54 -4.85 -1.54
C LEU A 53 -12.38 -4.07 -2.85
N LYS A 54 -13.10 -2.96 -2.98
CA LYS A 54 -12.94 -2.01 -4.08
C LYS A 54 -11.99 -0.93 -3.61
N GLY A 55 -10.89 -0.73 -4.32
CA GLY A 55 -9.93 0.32 -4.02
C GLY A 55 -9.83 1.35 -5.12
N GLU A 56 -9.47 2.57 -4.76
CA GLU A 56 -9.19 3.67 -5.69
C GLU A 56 -8.00 4.50 -5.20
N ILE A 57 -7.05 4.79 -6.08
CA ILE A 57 -5.97 5.73 -5.81
C ILE A 57 -6.51 7.14 -6.00
N LYS A 58 -6.73 7.86 -4.89
CA LYS A 58 -7.27 9.23 -4.88
C LYS A 58 -6.22 10.30 -5.13
N ASP A 59 -4.99 10.04 -4.68
CA ASP A 59 -3.87 10.95 -4.87
C ASP A 59 -2.58 10.17 -5.08
N PHE A 60 -1.69 10.71 -5.91
CA PHE A 60 -0.39 10.14 -6.21
C PHE A 60 0.57 11.28 -6.59
N GLN A 61 1.51 11.57 -5.71
CA GLN A 61 2.46 12.67 -5.83
C GLN A 61 3.88 12.13 -5.84
N VAL A 62 4.69 12.67 -6.75
CA VAL A 62 6.12 12.37 -6.88
C VAL A 62 6.87 13.68 -6.79
N ASP A 63 7.75 13.80 -5.80
CA ASP A 63 8.61 14.96 -5.58
C ASP A 63 10.05 14.48 -5.36
N GLY A 64 10.78 14.32 -6.46
CA GLY A 64 12.14 13.80 -6.46
C GLY A 64 12.25 12.39 -5.86
N ASN A 65 12.74 12.30 -4.63
CA ASN A 65 12.92 11.06 -3.89
C ASN A 65 11.78 10.77 -2.89
N LYS A 66 10.75 11.60 -2.86
CA LYS A 66 9.58 11.47 -1.99
C LYS A 66 8.33 11.12 -2.80
N PHE A 67 7.59 10.14 -2.31
CA PHE A 67 6.39 9.61 -2.95
C PHE A 67 5.25 9.60 -1.94
N ILE A 68 4.12 10.21 -2.29
CA ILE A 68 2.93 10.24 -1.44
C ILE A 68 1.77 9.66 -2.23
N ASN A 69 1.02 8.73 -1.64
CA ASN A 69 -0.23 8.26 -2.23
C ASN A 69 -1.34 8.18 -1.19
N VAL A 70 -2.57 8.30 -1.68
CA VAL A 70 -3.79 8.09 -0.90
C VAL A 70 -4.65 7.06 -1.63
N ILE A 71 -5.00 5.99 -0.92
CA ILE A 71 -5.86 4.92 -1.40
C ILE A 71 -7.11 4.88 -0.52
N GLU A 72 -8.28 4.94 -1.14
CA GLU A 72 -9.54 4.63 -0.48
C GLU A 72 -9.95 3.20 -0.80
N ILE A 73 -10.38 2.45 0.20
CA ILE A 73 -10.78 1.04 0.10
C ILE A 73 -12.18 0.90 0.71
N GLN A 74 -13.12 0.37 -0.06
CA GLN A 74 -14.49 0.14 0.34
C GLN A 74 -14.84 -1.34 0.24
N GLY A 75 -15.51 -1.89 1.25
CA GLY A 75 -15.98 -3.27 1.22
C GLY A 75 -16.61 -3.68 2.55
N ALA A 76 -17.57 -4.62 2.49
CA ALA A 76 -18.24 -5.18 3.66
C ALA A 76 -18.74 -4.12 4.67
N GLY A 77 -19.28 -2.99 4.19
CA GLY A 77 -19.81 -1.91 5.04
C GLY A 77 -18.75 -1.08 5.77
N MET A 78 -17.50 -1.13 5.30
CA MET A 78 -16.37 -0.36 5.80
C MET A 78 -15.76 0.49 4.69
N GLU A 79 -15.22 1.63 5.10
CA GLU A 79 -14.37 2.48 4.28
C GLU A 79 -13.03 2.66 4.99
N ILE A 80 -11.92 2.50 4.26
CA ILE A 80 -10.57 2.64 4.79
C ILE A 80 -9.82 3.62 3.90
N THR A 81 -9.35 4.71 4.48
CA THR A 81 -8.39 5.61 3.83
C THR A 81 -6.99 5.25 4.28
N VAL A 82 -6.08 5.04 3.33
CA VAL A 82 -4.67 4.73 3.56
C VAL A 82 -3.83 5.79 2.87
N LYS A 83 -3.02 6.51 3.63
CA LYS A 83 -2.01 7.44 3.13
C LYS A 83 -0.63 6.82 3.33
N THR A 84 0.14 6.72 2.25
CA THR A 84 1.52 6.23 2.29
C THR A 84 2.46 7.35 1.93
N THR A 85 3.55 7.49 2.69
CA THR A 85 4.70 8.33 2.37
C THR A 85 5.94 7.47 2.29
N LEU A 86 6.64 7.54 1.17
CA LEU A 86 7.92 6.87 0.93
C LEU A 86 8.99 7.91 0.66
N GLU A 87 10.19 7.69 1.17
CA GLU A 87 11.32 8.58 0.96
C GLU A 87 12.60 7.76 0.78
N VAL A 88 13.33 8.01 -0.31
CA VAL A 88 14.57 7.30 -0.64
C VAL A 88 15.76 8.21 -0.36
N GLU A 89 16.57 7.86 0.64
CA GLU A 89 17.75 8.63 1.03
C GLU A 89 18.94 7.72 1.32
N LYS A 90 20.07 7.95 0.63
CA LYS A 90 21.35 7.29 0.94
C LYS A 90 21.23 5.75 1.04
N MET A 91 20.66 5.10 0.03
CA MET A 91 20.50 3.63 0.03
C MET A 91 19.56 3.11 1.15
N ILE A 92 18.63 3.95 1.60
CA ILE A 92 17.60 3.60 2.57
C ILE A 92 16.25 4.06 2.03
N LEU A 93 15.28 3.15 2.01
CA LEU A 93 13.87 3.47 1.83
C LEU A 93 13.23 3.64 3.21
N LYS A 94 12.80 4.87 3.53
CA LYS A 94 11.93 5.15 4.67
C LYS A 94 10.48 5.08 4.22
N TRP A 95 9.63 4.46 5.02
CA TRP A 95 8.21 4.36 4.72
C TRP A 95 7.37 4.68 5.94
N LYS A 96 6.25 5.34 5.69
CA LYS A 96 5.21 5.68 6.66
C LYS A 96 3.84 5.40 6.06
N VAL A 97 2.99 4.71 6.81
CA VAL A 97 1.61 4.38 6.43
C VAL A 97 0.69 4.88 7.53
N GLU A 98 -0.21 5.78 7.16
CA GLU A 98 -1.29 6.28 8.00
C GLU A 98 -2.60 5.71 7.47
N TYR A 99 -3.43 5.14 8.34
CA TYR A 99 -4.74 4.64 7.92
C TYR A 99 -5.85 4.90 8.92
N GLN A 100 -7.06 5.04 8.39
CA GLN A 100 -8.28 5.28 9.15
C GLN A 100 -9.39 4.43 8.57
N ALA A 101 -10.14 3.74 9.44
CA ALA A 101 -11.28 2.92 9.07
C ALA A 101 -12.57 3.51 9.64
N GLU A 102 -13.59 3.65 8.79
CA GLU A 102 -14.89 4.22 9.08
C GLU A 102 -16.02 3.29 8.65
N GLY A 103 -17.23 3.56 9.14
CA GLY A 103 -18.43 2.78 8.83
C GLY A 103 -18.92 1.88 9.97
N GLY A 104 -20.13 1.34 9.80
CA GLY A 104 -20.85 0.62 10.87
C GLY A 104 -20.17 -0.66 11.34
N LEU A 105 -19.32 -1.28 10.51
CA LEU A 105 -18.58 -2.50 10.85
C LEU A 105 -17.10 -2.25 11.15
N ALA A 106 -16.58 -1.03 10.96
CA ALA A 106 -15.15 -0.74 11.16
C ALA A 106 -14.68 -1.03 12.58
N GLN A 107 -15.51 -0.74 13.59
CA GLN A 107 -15.17 -1.02 14.99
C GLN A 107 -15.11 -2.53 15.27
N SER A 108 -15.99 -3.32 14.67
CA SER A 108 -16.02 -4.77 14.82
C SER A 108 -14.79 -5.45 14.19
N PHE A 109 -14.30 -4.92 13.07
CA PHE A 109 -13.14 -5.44 12.37
C PHE A 109 -11.83 -4.74 12.73
N LYS A 110 -11.84 -3.75 13.64
CA LYS A 110 -10.65 -2.94 13.98
C LYS A 110 -9.44 -3.81 14.29
N LYS A 111 -9.56 -4.80 15.19
CA LYS A 111 -8.43 -5.68 15.56
C LYS A 111 -7.85 -6.47 14.38
N ILE A 112 -8.69 -6.82 13.40
CA ILE A 112 -8.29 -7.54 12.19
C ILE A 112 -7.59 -6.60 11.22
N ILE A 113 -8.12 -5.38 11.05
CA ILE A 113 -7.50 -4.35 10.23
C ILE A 113 -6.11 -4.02 10.80
N ASP A 114 -6.05 -3.76 12.11
CA ASP A 114 -4.81 -3.43 12.82
C ASP A 114 -3.75 -4.55 12.68
N SER A 115 -4.16 -5.82 12.81
CA SER A 115 -3.22 -6.95 12.72
C SER A 115 -2.71 -7.22 11.31
N GLN A 116 -3.49 -6.85 10.28
CA GLN A 116 -3.12 -7.07 8.88
C GLN A 116 -2.43 -5.87 8.25
N ALA A 117 -2.63 -4.66 8.77
CA ALA A 117 -2.11 -3.44 8.18
C ALA A 117 -0.58 -3.46 8.03
N GLU A 118 0.14 -3.86 9.08
CA GLU A 118 1.62 -3.96 9.01
C GLU A 118 2.08 -5.01 7.99
N LYS A 119 1.40 -6.16 7.95
CA LYS A 119 1.71 -7.22 7.00
C LYS A 119 1.51 -6.74 5.56
N VAL A 120 0.36 -6.14 5.26
CA VAL A 120 0.05 -5.65 3.91
C VAL A 120 1.01 -4.54 3.49
N ALA A 121 1.32 -3.60 4.39
CA ALA A 121 2.32 -2.57 4.13
C ALA A 121 3.67 -3.20 3.76
N LYS A 122 4.16 -4.15 4.56
CA LYS A 122 5.42 -4.86 4.27
C LYS A 122 5.36 -5.66 2.97
N ASP A 123 4.25 -6.32 2.66
CA ASP A 123 4.09 -7.07 1.41
C ASP A 123 4.20 -6.15 0.19
N ILE A 124 3.60 -4.95 0.23
CA ILE A 124 3.68 -3.94 -0.83
C ILE A 124 5.11 -3.40 -0.96
N ILE A 125 5.76 -3.06 0.16
CA ILE A 125 7.15 -2.57 0.18
C ILE A 125 8.10 -3.63 -0.39
N ASN A 126 8.00 -4.87 0.09
CA ASN A 126 8.81 -5.99 -0.39
C ASN A 126 8.61 -6.26 -1.88
N CYS A 127 7.36 -6.24 -2.36
CA CYS A 127 7.07 -6.35 -3.79
C CYS A 127 7.76 -5.24 -4.60
N SER A 128 7.71 -3.99 -4.10
CA SER A 128 8.32 -2.84 -4.77
C SER A 128 9.85 -2.96 -4.84
N LEU A 129 10.48 -3.37 -3.74
CA LEU A 129 11.91 -3.62 -3.67
C LEU A 129 12.37 -4.74 -4.60
N GLN A 130 11.59 -5.82 -4.69
CA GLN A 130 11.90 -6.95 -5.57
C GLN A 130 11.71 -6.59 -7.05
N LYS A 131 10.57 -5.99 -7.42
CA LYS A 131 10.26 -5.68 -8.83
C LYS A 131 11.07 -4.52 -9.39
N SER A 132 11.50 -3.57 -8.56
CA SER A 132 12.46 -2.54 -8.97
C SER A 132 13.86 -3.10 -9.23
N GLY A 133 14.19 -4.26 -8.67
CA GLY A 133 15.56 -4.78 -8.66
C GLY A 133 16.49 -4.03 -7.71
N ALA A 134 15.97 -3.20 -6.80
CA ALA A 134 16.75 -2.39 -5.87
C ALA A 134 17.49 -3.20 -4.79
N LEU A 135 17.18 -4.49 -4.66
CA LEU A 135 17.88 -5.43 -3.77
C LEU A 135 19.04 -6.17 -4.43
N SER A 136 19.21 -6.03 -5.76
CA SER A 136 20.16 -6.80 -6.56
C SER A 136 21.55 -6.17 -6.52
#